data_AF-A0A6J3LAR7-F1
#
_entry.id   AF-A0A6J3LAR7-F1
#
_cell.length_a   1.000
_cell.length_b   1.000
_cell.length_c   1.000
_cell.angle_alpha   90.00
_cell.angle_beta   90.00
_cell.angle_gamma   90.00
#
_symmetry.space_group_name_H-M   'P 1'
#
loop_
_entity.id
_entity.type
_entity.pdbx_description
1 polymer ?
#
loop_
_entity_poly.entity_id
_entity_poly.type
_entity_poly.pdbx_seq_one_letter_code
_entity_poly.pdbx_strand_id
1 'polypeptide(L)'
;TNLRYLLLRFRLSLAIPVNREGYSRCSMYDVNYTEILLNGSHVPDPSWPTKDCQQGWEFNYTTVPYASVASELGWVCQYDALPTIAQSIFFIGAIFGGLIFGWVADQYGRIPALLGANLMGFLAGVATAFTGSFWQFTLCRFFVGFCNIEK
;
A
#
# COMPACT_ATOMS: atom_id res chain seq x y z
N THR A 1 10.75 -16.69 -3.89
CA THR A 1 10.74 -16.79 -5.37
C THR A 1 12.14 -17.15 -5.85
N ASN A 2 12.28 -18.27 -6.56
CA ASN A 2 13.55 -18.91 -6.96
C ASN A 2 14.31 -18.14 -8.07
N LEU A 3 14.10 -16.82 -8.18
CA LEU A 3 14.65 -15.94 -9.21
C LEU A 3 15.55 -14.84 -8.63
N ARG A 4 15.74 -14.80 -7.29
CA ARG A 4 16.52 -13.75 -6.60
C ARG A 4 18.01 -13.73 -6.96
N TYR A 5 18.54 -14.81 -7.53
CA TYR A 5 19.93 -14.90 -7.97
C TYR A 5 20.16 -14.33 -9.38
N LEU A 6 19.10 -14.07 -10.16
CA LEU A 6 19.24 -13.42 -11.46
C LEU A 6 19.32 -11.89 -11.33
N LEU A 7 19.96 -11.28 -12.33
CA LEU A 7 19.93 -9.83 -12.50
C LEU A 7 18.48 -9.35 -12.64
N LEU A 8 18.17 -8.18 -12.08
CA LEU A 8 16.81 -7.61 -12.08
C LEU A 8 16.16 -7.62 -13.47
N ARG A 9 16.92 -7.24 -14.51
CA ARG A 9 16.45 -7.18 -15.89
C ARG A 9 16.03 -8.54 -16.43
N PHE A 10 16.82 -9.59 -16.18
CA PHE A 10 16.51 -10.95 -16.62
C PHE A 10 15.30 -11.51 -15.88
N ARG A 11 15.19 -11.25 -14.58
CA ARG A 11 14.03 -11.67 -13.80
C ARG A 11 12.74 -11.01 -14.30
N LEU A 12 12.77 -9.70 -14.58
CA LEU A 12 11.62 -8.96 -15.12
C LEU A 12 11.24 -9.50 -16.50
N SER A 13 12.20 -9.69 -17.40
CA SER A 13 11.93 -10.17 -18.77
C SER A 13 11.39 -11.59 -18.80
N LEU A 14 11.82 -12.47 -17.90
CA LEU A 14 11.38 -13.86 -17.86
C LEU A 14 10.02 -14.04 -17.17
N ALA A 15 9.73 -13.25 -16.13
CA ALA A 15 8.52 -13.44 -15.32
C ALA A 15 7.29 -12.67 -15.83
N ILE A 16 7.50 -11.55 -16.53
CA ILE A 16 6.42 -10.60 -16.84
C ILE A 16 6.10 -10.61 -18.35
N PRO A 17 4.83 -10.80 -18.75
CA PRO A 17 4.43 -10.70 -20.15
C PRO A 17 4.52 -9.26 -20.66
N VAL A 18 4.93 -9.11 -21.91
CA VAL A 18 5.08 -7.80 -22.59
C VAL A 18 3.85 -7.55 -23.46
N ASN A 19 3.15 -6.46 -23.19
CA ASN A 19 2.08 -5.91 -24.01
C ASN A 19 2.61 -4.81 -24.95
N ARG A 20 1.75 -4.27 -25.82
CA ARG A 20 2.10 -3.17 -26.75
C ARG A 20 2.65 -1.90 -26.06
N GLU A 21 2.35 -1.74 -24.78
CA GLU A 21 2.77 -0.60 -23.95
C GLU A 21 3.97 -0.94 -23.04
N GLY A 22 4.55 -2.14 -23.17
CA GLY A 22 5.64 -2.63 -22.33
C GLY A 22 5.21 -3.73 -21.36
N TYR A 23 5.93 -3.88 -20.26
CA TYR A 23 5.68 -4.91 -19.26
C TYR A 23 4.30 -4.79 -18.61
N SER A 24 3.56 -5.89 -18.53
CA SER A 24 2.31 -5.96 -17.75
C SER A 24 2.62 -5.69 -16.28
N ARG A 25 1.78 -4.89 -15.62
CA ARG A 25 1.96 -4.57 -14.20
C ARG A 25 1.39 -5.65 -13.31
N CYS A 26 0.25 -6.25 -13.69
CA CYS A 26 -0.56 -7.08 -12.79
C CYS A 26 -0.51 -8.58 -13.07
N SER A 27 0.13 -8.98 -14.17
CA SER A 27 0.16 -10.37 -14.63
C SER A 27 1.58 -10.90 -14.67
N MET A 28 1.74 -12.20 -14.42
CA MET A 28 2.99 -12.94 -14.56
C MET A 28 2.75 -14.27 -15.27
N TYR A 29 3.81 -14.85 -15.84
CA TYR A 29 3.72 -16.19 -16.44
C TYR A 29 3.53 -17.27 -15.37
N ASP A 30 2.63 -18.22 -15.62
CA ASP A 30 2.37 -19.36 -14.75
C ASP A 30 3.21 -20.57 -15.15
N VAL A 31 4.51 -20.50 -14.82
CA VAL A 31 5.48 -21.53 -15.18
C VAL A 31 6.37 -21.90 -14.02
N ASN A 32 6.90 -23.13 -14.03
CA ASN A 32 7.84 -23.56 -13.02
C ASN A 32 9.25 -23.00 -13.30
N TYR A 33 9.55 -21.84 -12.71
CA TYR A 33 10.81 -21.15 -12.93
C TYR A 33 12.05 -22.00 -12.57
N THR A 34 11.96 -22.96 -11.65
CA THR A 34 13.11 -23.81 -11.32
C THR A 34 13.54 -24.69 -12.48
N GLU A 35 12.59 -25.24 -13.21
CA GLU A 35 12.87 -26.11 -14.37
C GLU A 35 13.42 -25.32 -15.54
N ILE A 36 12.86 -24.13 -15.78
CA ILE A 36 13.33 -23.21 -16.82
C ILE A 36 14.79 -22.82 -16.60
N LEU A 37 15.16 -22.53 -15.35
CA LEU A 37 16.50 -22.13 -14.96
C LEU A 37 17.50 -23.31 -15.01
N LEU A 38 17.05 -24.52 -14.67
CA LEU A 38 17.86 -25.74 -14.80
C LEU A 38 18.12 -26.11 -16.27
N ASN A 39 17.17 -25.84 -17.16
CA ASN A 39 17.33 -26.03 -18.61
C ASN A 39 18.18 -24.93 -19.26
N GLY A 40 18.60 -23.91 -18.52
CA GLY A 40 19.40 -22.79 -19.05
C GLY A 40 18.61 -21.82 -19.95
N SER A 41 17.28 -21.91 -19.96
CA SER A 41 16.42 -21.06 -20.78
C SER A 41 16.18 -19.73 -20.06
N HIS A 42 16.83 -18.66 -20.51
CA HIS A 42 16.63 -17.29 -19.99
C HIS A 42 15.74 -16.43 -20.90
N VAL A 43 15.11 -17.06 -21.89
CA VAL A 43 14.25 -16.39 -22.88
C VAL A 43 12.79 -16.66 -22.53
N PRO A 44 11.93 -15.63 -22.47
CA PRO A 44 10.51 -15.80 -22.25
C PRO A 44 9.82 -16.35 -23.51
N ASP A 45 8.97 -17.35 -23.35
CA ASP A 45 8.09 -17.80 -24.44
C ASP A 45 6.72 -17.09 -24.36
N PRO A 46 6.29 -16.38 -25.42
CA PRO A 46 5.00 -15.69 -25.43
C PRO A 46 3.77 -16.62 -25.38
N SER A 47 3.95 -17.92 -25.60
CA SER A 47 2.90 -18.93 -25.57
C SER A 47 2.56 -19.42 -24.15
N TRP A 48 3.32 -19.02 -23.15
CA TRP A 48 3.09 -19.45 -21.77
C TRP A 48 1.78 -18.88 -21.20
N PRO A 49 1.07 -19.66 -20.37
CA PRO A 49 -0.11 -19.18 -19.67
C PRO A 49 0.25 -18.05 -18.71
N THR A 50 -0.68 -17.13 -18.49
CA THR A 50 -0.53 -16.01 -17.56
C THR A 50 -1.50 -16.14 -16.40
N LYS A 51 -1.09 -15.64 -15.24
CA LYS A 51 -1.92 -15.54 -14.03
C LYS A 51 -1.69 -14.22 -13.31
N ASP A 52 -2.54 -13.91 -12.34
CA ASP A 52 -2.36 -12.76 -11.47
C ASP A 52 -1.09 -12.87 -10.62
N CYS A 53 -0.42 -11.74 -10.42
CA CYS A 53 0.78 -11.67 -9.59
C CYS A 53 0.45 -11.94 -8.11
N GLN A 54 0.90 -13.08 -7.59
CA GLN A 54 0.69 -13.47 -6.18
C GLN A 54 1.95 -13.43 -5.31
N GLN A 55 3.16 -13.44 -5.89
CA GLN A 55 4.40 -13.78 -5.16
C GLN A 55 5.57 -12.79 -5.34
N GLY A 56 5.26 -11.50 -5.43
CA GLY A 56 6.26 -10.43 -5.34
C GLY A 56 6.04 -9.32 -6.35
N TRP A 57 6.26 -8.09 -5.90
CA TRP A 57 6.16 -6.89 -6.71
C TRP A 57 7.50 -6.18 -6.67
N GLU A 58 7.94 -5.70 -7.83
CA GLU A 58 9.16 -4.91 -7.94
C GLU A 58 8.77 -3.50 -8.32
N PHE A 59 8.94 -2.59 -7.37
CA PHE A 59 8.60 -1.20 -7.52
C PHE A 59 9.80 -0.42 -8.04
N ASN A 60 9.54 0.54 -8.94
CA ASN A 60 10.58 1.43 -9.41
C ASN A 60 10.71 2.63 -8.47
N TYR A 61 11.85 2.74 -7.79
CA TYR A 61 12.17 3.82 -6.86
C TYR A 61 12.96 4.99 -7.50
N THR A 62 13.11 5.04 -8.83
CA THR A 62 13.86 6.11 -9.50
C THR A 62 13.19 7.48 -9.39
N THR A 63 11.85 7.51 -9.41
CA THR A 63 11.07 8.76 -9.30
C THR A 63 10.64 9.03 -7.86
N VAL A 64 10.36 7.99 -7.08
CA VAL A 64 9.92 8.09 -5.69
C VAL A 64 10.83 7.21 -4.84
N PRO A 65 11.81 7.79 -4.11
CA PRO A 65 12.88 7.02 -3.46
C PRO A 65 12.46 6.38 -2.12
N TYR A 66 11.17 6.18 -1.88
CA TYR A 66 10.65 5.61 -0.64
C TYR A 66 9.55 4.58 -0.89
N ALA A 67 9.52 3.55 -0.06
CA ALA A 67 8.43 2.59 -0.03
C ALA A 67 7.21 3.22 0.66
N SER A 68 6.08 3.13 0.00
CA SER A 68 4.78 3.47 0.59
C SER A 68 4.20 2.24 1.29
N VAL A 69 3.32 2.47 2.26
CA VAL A 69 2.56 1.39 2.92
C VAL A 69 1.85 0.50 1.89
N ALA A 70 1.34 1.09 0.81
CA ALA A 70 0.72 0.35 -0.29
C ALA A 70 1.73 -0.54 -1.03
N SER A 71 2.96 -0.09 -1.24
CA SER A 71 4.00 -0.90 -1.89
C SER A 71 4.56 -1.99 -0.96
N GLU A 72 4.68 -1.72 0.34
CA GLU A 72 5.17 -2.70 1.32
C GLU A 72 4.17 -3.84 1.54
N LEU A 73 2.87 -3.52 1.58
CA LEU A 73 1.80 -4.50 1.79
C LEU A 73 1.21 -5.06 0.49
N GLY A 74 1.72 -4.63 -0.67
CA GLY A 74 1.29 -5.14 -1.98
C GLY A 74 -0.14 -4.77 -2.37
N TRP A 75 -0.62 -3.59 -1.98
CA TRP A 75 -1.96 -3.08 -2.33
C TRP A 75 -1.99 -2.53 -3.76
N VAL A 76 -1.81 -3.44 -4.71
CA VAL A 76 -1.77 -3.12 -6.14
C VAL A 76 -2.71 -4.03 -6.90
N CYS A 77 -3.08 -3.61 -8.11
CA CYS A 77 -3.96 -4.36 -9.01
C CYS A 77 -5.32 -4.65 -8.37
N GLN A 78 -5.61 -5.89 -7.97
CA GLN A 78 -6.90 -6.26 -7.34
C GLN A 78 -7.16 -5.53 -6.01
N TYR A 79 -6.10 -5.05 -5.36
CA TYR A 79 -6.14 -4.39 -4.06
C TYR A 79 -5.84 -2.88 -4.15
N ASP A 80 -5.89 -2.28 -5.33
CA ASP A 80 -5.64 -0.85 -5.55
C ASP A 80 -6.67 0.07 -4.89
N ALA A 81 -7.86 -0.46 -4.59
CA ALA A 81 -8.91 0.25 -3.87
C ALA A 81 -8.63 0.38 -2.36
N LEU A 82 -7.75 -0.44 -1.77
CA LEU A 82 -7.47 -0.42 -0.33
C LEU A 82 -6.96 0.94 0.17
N PRO A 83 -5.98 1.60 -0.49
CA PRO A 83 -5.59 2.98 -0.15
C PRO A 83 -6.77 3.96 -0.19
N THR A 84 -7.63 3.86 -1.20
CA THR A 84 -8.79 4.74 -1.37
C THR A 84 -9.80 4.54 -0.24
N ILE A 85 -10.07 3.29 0.14
CA ILE A 85 -10.94 2.94 1.27
C ILE A 85 -10.37 3.49 2.58
N ALA A 86 -9.06 3.36 2.82
CA ALA A 86 -8.41 3.94 3.99
C ALA A 86 -8.54 5.48 4.02
N GLN A 87 -8.48 6.13 2.85
CA GLN A 87 -8.71 7.57 2.72
C GLN A 87 -10.18 7.93 3.00
N SER A 88 -11.16 7.16 2.53
CA SER A 88 -12.58 7.36 2.87
C SER A 88 -12.82 7.24 4.37
N ILE A 89 -12.21 6.26 5.04
CA ILE A 89 -12.34 6.06 6.48
C ILE A 89 -11.73 7.21 7.27
N PHE A 90 -10.64 7.80 6.79
CA PHE A 90 -10.10 9.04 7.35
C PHE A 90 -11.14 10.17 7.35
N PHE A 91 -11.86 10.38 6.25
CA PHE A 91 -12.92 11.41 6.19
C PHE A 91 -14.10 11.08 7.10
N ILE A 92 -14.49 9.82 7.21
CA ILE A 92 -15.52 9.39 8.18
C ILE A 92 -15.07 9.73 9.60
N GLY A 93 -13.82 9.43 9.94
CA GLY A 93 -13.20 9.80 11.21
C GLY A 93 -13.26 11.32 11.44
N ALA A 94 -12.91 12.13 10.44
CA ALA A 94 -12.95 13.59 10.53
C ALA A 94 -14.36 14.15 10.77
N ILE A 95 -15.40 13.57 10.16
CA ILE A 95 -16.79 13.98 10.39
C ILE A 95 -17.18 13.75 11.86
N PHE A 96 -16.92 12.56 12.39
CA PHE A 96 -17.22 12.25 13.80
C PHE A 96 -16.35 13.06 14.77
N GLY A 97 -15.08 13.26 14.41
CA GLY A 97 -14.13 14.09 15.15
C GLY A 97 -14.61 15.52 15.29
N GLY A 98 -14.99 16.15 14.18
CA GLY A 98 -15.52 17.51 14.16
C GLY A 98 -16.79 17.68 15.00
N LEU A 99 -17.72 16.71 14.95
CA LEU A 99 -18.93 16.75 15.77
C LEU A 99 -18.63 16.65 17.27
N ILE A 100 -17.76 15.71 17.67
CA ILE A 100 -17.44 15.49 19.09
C ILE A 100 -16.55 16.61 19.63
N PHE A 101 -15.44 16.93 18.96
CA PHE A 101 -14.55 17.99 19.39
C PHE A 101 -15.19 19.38 19.28
N GLY A 102 -16.11 19.58 18.33
CA GLY A 102 -16.94 20.78 18.27
C GLY A 102 -17.81 20.93 19.52
N TRP A 103 -18.57 19.89 19.86
CA TRP A 103 -19.39 19.89 21.08
C TRP A 103 -18.56 20.06 22.36
N VAL A 104 -17.41 19.39 22.45
CA VAL A 104 -16.48 19.53 23.58
C VAL A 104 -15.91 20.95 23.66
N ALA A 105 -15.55 21.56 22.53
CA ALA A 105 -15.04 22.93 22.48
C ALA A 105 -16.09 23.94 22.96
N ASP A 106 -17.36 23.70 22.67
CA ASP A 106 -18.47 24.55 23.09
C ASP A 106 -18.76 24.43 24.61
N GLN A 107 -18.58 23.25 25.20
CA GLN A 107 -18.85 23.01 26.62
C GLN A 107 -17.66 23.29 27.55
N TYR A 108 -16.46 22.84 27.17
CA TYR A 108 -15.25 22.88 28.00
C TYR A 108 -14.24 23.93 27.54
N GLY A 109 -14.52 24.64 26.45
CA GLY A 109 -13.65 25.64 25.85
C GLY A 109 -12.71 25.08 24.77
N ARG A 110 -12.24 25.97 23.90
CA ARG A 110 -11.49 25.62 22.68
C ARG A 110 -10.09 25.05 22.93
N ILE A 111 -9.44 25.42 24.03
CA ILE A 111 -8.06 25.03 24.38
C ILE A 111 -7.94 23.54 24.76
N PRO A 112 -8.74 22.98 25.70
CA PRO A 112 -8.65 21.55 26.03
C PRO A 112 -9.02 20.64 24.85
N ALA A 113 -9.98 21.05 24.01
CA ALA A 113 -10.31 20.32 22.78
C ALA A 113 -9.11 20.24 21.82
N LEU A 114 -8.39 21.35 21.63
CA LEU A 114 -7.20 21.41 20.78
C LEU A 114 -6.05 20.55 21.32
N LEU A 115 -5.81 20.60 22.64
CA LEU A 115 -4.77 19.79 23.29
C LEU A 115 -5.08 18.28 23.19
N GLY A 116 -6.33 17.89 23.44
CA GLY A 116 -6.76 16.49 23.33
C GLY A 116 -6.61 15.95 21.91
N ALA A 117 -7.04 16.72 20.90
CA ALA A 117 -6.89 16.35 19.50
C ALA A 117 -5.42 16.21 19.08
N ASN A 118 -4.54 17.15 19.49
CA ASN A 118 -3.12 17.06 19.17
C ASN A 118 -2.44 15.85 19.85
N LEU A 119 -2.78 15.56 21.12
CA LEU A 119 -2.22 14.42 21.83
C LEU A 119 -2.62 13.09 21.18
N MET A 120 -3.91 12.94 20.85
CA MET A 120 -4.41 11.74 20.19
C MET A 120 -3.88 11.61 18.76
N GLY A 121 -3.73 12.72 18.03
CA GLY A 121 -3.09 12.75 16.71
C GLY A 121 -1.63 12.31 16.76
N PHE A 122 -0.87 12.75 17.77
CA PHE A 122 0.51 12.33 17.99
C PHE A 122 0.60 10.82 18.25
N LEU A 123 -0.22 10.29 19.16
CA LEU A 123 -0.26 8.85 19.47
C LEU A 123 -0.64 8.01 18.25
N ALA A 124 -1.64 8.44 17.48
CA ALA A 124 -2.08 7.75 16.28
C ALA A 124 -1.01 7.81 15.16
N GLY A 125 -0.29 8.92 15.05
CA GLY A 125 0.84 9.07 14.13
C GLY A 125 1.98 8.11 14.45
N VAL A 126 2.37 8.02 15.73
CA VAL A 126 3.38 7.05 16.19
C VAL A 126 2.90 5.62 15.96
N ALA A 127 1.65 5.31 16.29
CA ALA A 127 1.07 3.98 16.08
C ALA A 127 1.09 3.58 14.59
N THR A 128 0.84 4.53 13.67
CA THR A 128 0.86 4.29 12.22
C THR A 128 2.19 3.71 11.75
N ALA A 129 3.32 4.17 12.31
CA ALA A 129 4.65 3.68 11.96
C ALA A 129 4.88 2.20 12.29
N PHE A 130 4.11 1.64 13.24
CA PHE A 130 4.19 0.23 13.64
C PHE A 130 3.12 -0.64 12.98
N THR A 131 2.31 -0.10 12.05
CA THR A 131 1.24 -0.87 11.43
C THR A 131 1.79 -1.82 10.37
N GLY A 132 1.52 -3.12 10.54
CA GLY A 132 1.91 -4.17 9.58
C GLY A 132 0.73 -4.80 8.85
N SER A 133 -0.48 -4.29 9.06
CA SER A 133 -1.72 -4.86 8.51
C SER A 133 -2.69 -3.76 8.07
N PHE A 134 -3.52 -4.09 7.07
CA PHE A 134 -4.54 -3.18 6.55
C PHE A 134 -5.48 -2.66 7.64
N TRP A 135 -5.92 -3.53 8.57
CA TRP A 135 -6.83 -3.15 9.64
C TRP A 135 -6.20 -2.17 10.63
N GLN A 136 -4.95 -2.41 11.05
CA GLN A 136 -4.25 -1.51 11.97
C GLN A 136 -3.98 -0.15 11.33
N PHE A 137 -3.55 -0.14 10.06
CA PHE A 137 -3.35 1.10 9.30
C PHE A 137 -4.65 1.90 9.18
N THR A 138 -5.75 1.22 8.85
CA THR A 138 -7.08 1.82 8.71
C THR A 138 -7.60 2.41 10.02
N LEU A 139 -7.42 1.70 11.14
CA LEU A 139 -7.77 2.21 12.48
C LEU A 139 -6.95 3.45 12.83
N CYS A 140 -5.63 3.43 12.58
CA CYS A 140 -4.80 4.60 12.81
C CYS A 140 -5.27 5.79 11.96
N ARG A 141 -5.58 5.58 10.68
CA ARG A 141 -6.14 6.62 9.80
C ARG A 141 -7.48 7.17 10.30
N PHE A 142 -8.34 6.32 10.85
CA PHE A 142 -9.59 6.76 11.47
C PHE A 142 -9.32 7.69 12.66
N PHE A 143 -8.42 7.33 13.58
CA PHE A 143 -8.09 8.17 14.74
C PHE A 143 -7.37 9.46 14.33
N VAL A 144 -6.47 9.41 13.35
CA VAL A 144 -5.85 10.62 12.80
C VAL A 144 -6.93 11.54 12.22
N GLY A 145 -7.86 10.99 11.43
CA GLY A 145 -9.01 11.75 10.92
C GLY A 145 -9.85 12.34 12.04
N PHE A 146 -10.18 11.55 13.06
CA PHE A 146 -10.93 11.98 14.24
C PHE A 146 -10.29 13.17 14.97
N CYS A 147 -8.97 13.29 14.94
CA CYS A 147 -8.22 14.39 15.54
C CYS A 147 -8.05 15.61 14.63
N ASN A 148 -8.34 15.49 13.33
CA ASN A 148 -8.24 16.61 12.40
C ASN A 148 -9.44 17.53 12.60
N ILE A 149 -9.23 18.53 13.46
CA ILE A 149 -10.13 19.67 13.59
C ILE A 149 -9.77 20.63 12.46
N GLU A 150 -10.54 20.59 11.38
CA GLU A 150 -10.46 21.63 10.34
C GLU A 150 -10.93 22.95 10.96
N LYS A 151 -10.10 23.99 10.82
CA LYS A 151 -10.27 25.29 11.46
C LYS A 151 -11.46 26.07 10.92
#